data_AF-A0AAD2G8F7-F1
#
_entry.id   AF-A0AAD2G8F7-F1
#
_cell.length_a   1.000
_cell.length_b   1.000
_cell.length_c   1.000
_cell.angle_alpha   90.00
_cell.angle_beta   90.00
_cell.angle_gamma   90.00
#
_symmetry.space_group_name_H-M   'P 1'
#
loop_
_entity.id
_entity.type
_entity.pdbx_description
1 polymer ?
#
loop_
_entity_poly.entity_id
_entity_poly.type
_entity_poly.pdbx_seq_one_letter_code
_entity_poly.pdbx_strand_id
1 'polypeptide(L)'
;MAEPIYSEFTGDNAEINSLALLEGRYTLPDLLDPATASFLSHCRFHKGHSPVHLQVSKDNQVYFWSRNPENKGSEPNGLHNGHFKAAIQSPSIAYCDALFRNIPLTTGFVPLQWQNLMNFAIEKKPGDFRLSKMRTIQLMKADEFRGPGKQ
;
A
#
# COMPACT_ATOMS: atom_id res chain seq x y z
N MET A 1 -19.79 -0.51 36.11
CA MET A 1 -18.94 0.13 35.09
C MET A 1 -19.34 -0.50 33.77
N ALA A 2 -19.94 0.26 32.84
CA ALA A 2 -20.28 -0.31 31.54
C ALA A 2 -18.99 -0.71 30.83
N GLU A 3 -19.04 -1.80 30.07
CA GLU A 3 -17.88 -2.23 29.29
C GLU A 3 -17.50 -1.10 28.30
N PRO A 4 -16.22 -0.72 28.19
CA PRO A 4 -15.80 0.22 27.17
C PRO A 4 -16.09 -0.37 25.79
N ILE A 5 -16.40 0.47 24.80
CA ILE A 5 -16.58 0.08 23.37
C ILE A 5 -15.36 -0.63 22.75
N TYR A 6 -14.30 -0.85 23.53
CA TYR A 6 -13.10 -1.58 23.16
C TYR A 6 -13.44 -2.93 22.53
N SER A 7 -14.28 -3.77 23.16
CA SER A 7 -14.61 -5.10 22.64
C SER A 7 -15.37 -5.05 21.31
N GLU A 8 -16.11 -3.97 21.05
CA GLU A 8 -16.79 -3.75 19.76
C GLU A 8 -15.81 -3.42 18.63
N PHE A 9 -14.67 -2.79 18.93
CA PHE A 9 -13.66 -2.40 17.94
C PHE A 9 -12.40 -3.27 17.96
N THR A 10 -12.34 -4.31 18.81
CA THR A 10 -11.20 -5.25 18.87
C THR A 10 -11.58 -6.72 18.77
N GLY A 11 -12.88 -7.05 18.69
CA GLY A 11 -13.38 -8.42 18.53
C GLY A 11 -13.60 -8.84 17.07
N ASP A 12 -14.30 -9.96 16.87
CA ASP A 12 -14.59 -10.52 15.54
C ASP A 12 -15.35 -9.57 14.61
N ASN A 13 -16.14 -8.65 15.18
CA ASN A 13 -16.91 -7.65 14.44
C ASN A 13 -16.17 -6.31 14.26
N ALA A 14 -14.90 -6.21 14.65
CA ALA A 14 -14.15 -4.96 14.64
C ALA A 14 -14.15 -4.27 13.27
N GLU A 15 -13.96 -5.03 12.19
CA GLU A 15 -13.98 -4.50 10.82
C GLU A 15 -15.36 -3.95 10.44
N ILE A 16 -16.41 -4.72 10.71
CA ILE A 16 -17.81 -4.34 10.40
C ILE A 16 -18.20 -3.07 11.17
N ASN A 17 -17.86 -3.00 12.45
CA ASN A 17 -18.14 -1.86 13.31
C ASN A 17 -17.33 -0.63 12.90
N SER A 18 -16.07 -0.81 12.53
CA SER A 18 -15.21 0.26 12.01
C SER A 18 -15.78 0.83 10.72
N LEU A 19 -16.18 0.00 9.76
CA LEU A 19 -16.80 0.44 8.51
C LEU A 19 -18.14 1.13 8.77
N ALA A 20 -18.99 0.57 9.65
CA ALA A 20 -20.25 1.20 10.02
C ALA A 20 -20.04 2.58 10.67
N LEU A 21 -18.98 2.75 11.49
CA LEU A 21 -18.61 4.03 12.07
C LEU A 21 -18.18 5.02 10.99
N LEU A 22 -17.28 4.62 10.10
CA LEU A 22 -16.79 5.47 9.01
C LEU A 22 -17.92 5.90 8.07
N GLU A 23 -18.86 5.01 7.77
CA GLU A 23 -20.05 5.33 6.96
C GLU A 23 -21.12 6.13 7.74
N GLY A 24 -20.98 6.22 9.07
CA GLY A 24 -21.93 6.90 9.94
C GLY A 24 -23.24 6.15 10.18
N ARG A 25 -23.21 4.82 10.03
CA ARG A 25 -24.30 3.88 10.35
C ARG A 25 -24.20 3.31 11.77
N TYR A 26 -23.07 3.48 12.44
CA TYR A 26 -22.86 3.00 13.79
C TYR A 26 -23.44 3.96 14.84
N THR A 27 -24.24 3.45 15.76
CA THR A 27 -24.87 4.22 16.83
C THR A 27 -23.94 4.27 18.04
N LEU A 28 -23.50 5.48 18.42
CA LEU A 28 -22.66 5.67 19.59
C LEU A 28 -23.48 5.50 20.89
N PRO A 29 -23.00 4.70 21.87
CA PRO A 29 -23.62 4.61 23.19
C PRO A 29 -23.73 5.96 23.93
N ASP A 30 -24.86 6.20 24.60
CA ASP A 30 -25.14 7.46 25.33
C ASP A 30 -24.21 7.69 26.54
N LEU A 31 -23.59 6.62 27.07
CA LEU A 31 -22.69 6.69 28.22
C LEU A 31 -21.24 7.05 27.84
N LEU A 32 -20.95 7.27 26.56
CA LEU A 32 -19.62 7.69 26.11
C LEU A 32 -19.28 9.07 26.64
N ASP A 33 -18.01 9.26 26.98
CA ASP A 33 -17.53 10.59 27.34
C ASP A 33 -17.64 11.54 26.12
N PRO A 34 -17.92 12.84 26.34
CA PRO A 34 -18.14 13.79 25.24
C PRO A 34 -16.95 13.91 24.27
N ALA A 35 -15.72 13.71 24.75
CA ALA A 35 -14.53 13.82 23.92
C ALA A 35 -14.42 12.65 22.94
N THR A 36 -14.61 11.42 23.42
CA THR A 36 -14.63 10.22 22.58
C THR A 36 -15.80 10.25 21.60
N ALA A 37 -17.00 10.63 22.03
CA ALA A 37 -18.15 10.77 21.13
C ALA A 37 -17.87 11.79 20.00
N SER A 38 -17.28 12.93 20.35
CA SER A 38 -16.88 13.94 19.36
C SER A 38 -15.82 13.40 18.40
N PHE A 39 -14.78 12.73 18.90
CA PHE A 39 -13.73 12.13 18.07
C PHE A 39 -14.30 11.12 17.07
N LEU A 40 -15.10 10.16 17.54
CA LEU A 40 -15.70 9.12 16.70
C LEU A 40 -16.64 9.71 15.65
N SER A 41 -17.38 10.78 15.98
CA SER A 41 -18.23 11.48 15.01
C SER A 41 -17.43 12.12 13.86
N HIS A 42 -16.19 12.53 14.12
CA HIS A 42 -15.27 13.11 13.12
C HIS A 42 -14.47 12.06 12.34
N CYS A 43 -14.46 10.80 12.77
CA CYS A 43 -13.87 9.71 11.98
C CYS A 43 -14.68 9.37 10.72
N ARG A 44 -15.95 9.80 10.66
CA ARG A 44 -16.83 9.54 9.52
C ARG A 44 -16.23 10.04 8.21
N PHE A 45 -16.44 9.29 7.14
CA PHE A 45 -16.10 9.72 5.80
C PHE A 45 -16.75 11.08 5.50
N HIS A 46 -15.95 11.99 4.95
CA HIS A 46 -16.45 13.27 4.48
C HIS A 46 -17.44 13.05 3.32
N LYS A 47 -18.36 14.01 3.12
CA LYS A 47 -19.25 13.98 1.95
C LYS A 47 -18.40 13.95 0.68
N GLY A 48 -18.71 13.03 -0.24
CA GLY A 48 -17.94 12.82 -1.46
C GLY A 48 -16.70 11.95 -1.31
N HIS A 49 -16.51 11.27 -0.18
CA HIS A 49 -15.52 10.20 -0.10
C HIS A 49 -15.82 9.13 -1.14
N SER A 50 -14.84 8.84 -1.99
CA SER A 50 -14.86 7.68 -2.88
C SER A 50 -13.76 6.73 -2.40
N PRO A 51 -14.09 5.47 -2.07
CA PRO A 51 -13.07 4.50 -1.72
C PRO A 51 -12.11 4.35 -2.91
N VAL A 52 -10.81 4.22 -2.61
CA VAL A 52 -9.80 3.94 -3.62
C VAL A 52 -10.01 2.52 -4.10
N HIS A 53 -10.23 2.34 -5.40
CA HIS A 53 -10.35 1.00 -5.98
C HIS A 53 -8.98 0.31 -5.98
N LEU A 54 -8.74 -0.55 -4.98
CA LEU A 54 -7.47 -1.28 -4.79
C LEU A 54 -7.37 -2.51 -5.70
N GLN A 55 -7.72 -2.39 -6.98
CA GLN A 55 -7.44 -3.45 -7.94
C GLN A 55 -6.59 -2.99 -9.13
N VAL A 56 -5.62 -3.83 -9.45
CA VAL A 56 -4.75 -3.69 -10.61
C VAL A 56 -5.26 -4.63 -11.70
N SER A 57 -5.90 -4.07 -12.74
CA SER A 57 -6.27 -4.87 -13.91
C SER A 57 -5.04 -5.18 -14.77
N LYS A 58 -5.15 -6.19 -15.63
CA LYS A 58 -4.14 -6.44 -16.69
C LYS A 58 -3.90 -5.18 -17.52
N ASP A 59 -4.96 -4.44 -17.86
CA ASP A 59 -4.82 -3.23 -18.68
C ASP A 59 -4.08 -2.12 -17.93
N ASN A 60 -4.26 -2.00 -16.61
CA ASN A 60 -3.47 -1.10 -15.77
C ASN A 60 -1.98 -1.48 -15.81
N GLN A 61 -1.67 -2.79 -15.73
CA GLN A 61 -0.30 -3.30 -15.78
C GLN A 61 0.37 -3.00 -17.13
N VAL A 62 -0.32 -3.29 -18.24
CA VAL A 62 0.16 -2.99 -19.60
C VAL A 62 0.35 -1.49 -19.79
N TYR A 63 -0.65 -0.69 -19.38
CA TYR A 63 -0.60 0.76 -19.47
C TYR A 63 0.61 1.33 -18.72
N PHE A 64 0.83 0.90 -17.47
CA PHE A 64 1.93 1.39 -16.64
C PHE A 64 3.29 1.05 -17.24
N TRP A 65 3.56 -0.22 -17.54
CA TRP A 65 4.88 -0.66 -17.99
C TRP A 65 5.21 -0.27 -19.44
N SER A 66 4.20 -0.01 -20.27
CA SER A 66 4.43 0.55 -21.62
C SER A 66 5.07 1.95 -21.55
N ARG A 67 4.73 2.73 -20.52
CA ARG A 67 5.20 4.12 -20.32
C ARG A 67 6.38 4.23 -19.37
N ASN A 68 6.58 3.26 -18.49
CA ASN A 68 7.67 3.32 -17.54
C ASN A 68 9.01 3.16 -18.28
N PRO A 69 9.96 4.09 -18.10
CA PRO A 69 11.26 3.98 -18.75
C PRO A 69 12.15 2.98 -17.99
N GLU A 70 12.90 2.19 -18.74
CA GLU A 70 13.76 1.12 -18.18
C GLU A 70 14.94 1.68 -17.38
N ASN A 71 15.37 2.91 -17.69
CA ASN A 71 16.46 3.59 -17.00
C ASN A 71 16.09 4.08 -15.58
N LYS A 72 14.83 3.94 -15.15
CA LYS A 72 14.48 4.13 -13.75
C LYS A 72 15.02 2.96 -12.94
N GLY A 73 15.80 3.28 -11.92
CA GLY A 73 16.36 2.28 -11.02
C GLY A 73 15.27 1.52 -10.25
N SER A 74 15.47 0.22 -10.13
CA SER A 74 14.90 -0.63 -9.11
C SER A 74 16.01 -1.03 -8.14
N GLU A 75 15.67 -1.74 -7.06
CA GLU A 75 16.69 -2.37 -6.24
C GLU A 75 17.58 -3.30 -7.12
N PRO A 76 18.92 -3.32 -6.93
CA PRO A 76 19.84 -4.00 -7.84
C PRO A 76 19.76 -5.54 -7.84
N ASN A 77 19.22 -6.15 -6.79
CA ASN A 77 19.19 -7.59 -6.59
C ASN A 77 17.84 -8.18 -6.99
N GLY A 78 17.64 -8.42 -8.28
CA GLY A 78 16.45 -9.10 -8.78
C GLY A 78 16.10 -8.72 -10.21
N LEU A 79 14.81 -8.77 -10.52
CA LEU A 79 14.30 -8.28 -11.80
C LEU A 79 14.36 -6.75 -11.80
N HIS A 80 14.96 -6.16 -12.85
CA HIS A 80 14.82 -4.75 -13.14
C HIS A 80 13.55 -4.44 -13.95
N ASN A 81 13.19 -3.15 -14.02
CA ASN A 81 12.01 -2.62 -14.70
C ASN A 81 11.83 -3.08 -16.17
N GLY A 82 12.91 -3.42 -16.87
CA GLY A 82 12.88 -3.93 -18.24
C GLY A 82 12.26 -5.31 -18.35
N HIS A 83 12.38 -6.16 -17.32
CA HIS A 83 11.72 -7.47 -17.31
C HIS A 83 10.19 -7.33 -17.35
N PHE A 84 9.62 -6.42 -16.55
CA PHE A 84 8.18 -6.17 -16.55
C PHE A 84 7.72 -5.52 -17.86
N LYS A 85 8.57 -4.70 -18.48
CA LYS A 85 8.29 -4.12 -19.80
C LYS A 85 8.32 -5.16 -20.92
N ALA A 86 9.18 -6.16 -20.83
CA ALA A 86 9.14 -7.32 -21.73
C ALA A 86 7.95 -8.23 -21.42
N ALA A 87 7.63 -8.43 -20.13
CA ALA A 87 6.53 -9.28 -19.66
C ALA A 87 5.16 -8.84 -20.21
N ILE A 88 4.92 -7.53 -20.34
CA ILE A 88 3.66 -7.03 -20.91
C ILE A 88 3.44 -7.37 -22.39
N GLN A 89 4.46 -7.86 -23.11
CA GLN A 89 4.29 -8.39 -24.47
C GLN A 89 3.52 -9.72 -24.48
N SER A 90 3.49 -10.43 -23.36
CA SER A 90 2.72 -11.65 -23.18
C SER A 90 1.45 -11.39 -22.36
N PRO A 91 0.24 -11.55 -22.92
CA PRO A 91 -1.00 -11.32 -22.19
C PRO A 91 -1.16 -12.16 -20.92
N SER A 92 -0.63 -13.40 -20.94
CA SER A 92 -0.70 -14.30 -19.78
C SER A 92 0.22 -13.85 -18.65
N ILE A 93 1.45 -13.42 -18.97
CA ILE A 93 2.40 -12.93 -17.96
C ILE A 93 1.92 -11.60 -17.39
N ALA A 94 1.45 -10.68 -18.24
CA ALA A 94 0.87 -9.40 -17.79
C ALA A 94 -0.30 -9.61 -16.81
N TYR A 95 -1.14 -10.62 -17.08
CA TYR A 95 -2.22 -11.00 -16.19
C TYR A 95 -1.71 -11.58 -14.86
N CYS A 96 -0.72 -12.48 -14.91
CA CYS A 96 -0.07 -13.01 -13.71
C CYS A 96 0.55 -11.91 -12.84
N ASP A 97 1.31 -10.97 -13.43
CA ASP A 97 1.92 -9.87 -12.68
C ASP A 97 0.86 -8.97 -12.03
N ALA A 98 -0.24 -8.69 -12.74
CA ALA A 98 -1.37 -7.95 -12.18
C ALA A 98 -2.00 -8.70 -11.00
N LEU A 99 -2.19 -10.01 -11.11
CA LEU A 99 -2.68 -10.84 -10.00
C LEU A 99 -1.73 -10.80 -8.80
N PHE A 100 -0.42 -10.95 -9.01
CA PHE A 100 0.55 -10.89 -7.91
C PHE A 100 0.54 -9.56 -7.19
N ARG A 101 0.29 -8.45 -7.89
CA ARG A 101 0.13 -7.12 -7.29
C ARG A 101 -1.19 -6.97 -6.54
N ASN A 102 -2.25 -7.64 -6.98
CA ASN A 102 -3.52 -7.60 -6.28
C ASN A 102 -3.48 -8.29 -4.91
N ILE A 103 -2.76 -9.42 -4.77
CA ILE A 103 -2.68 -10.16 -3.50
C ILE A 103 -2.34 -9.25 -2.31
N PRO A 104 -1.21 -8.51 -2.29
CA PRO A 104 -0.88 -7.64 -1.16
C PRO A 104 -1.85 -6.46 -1.03
N LEU A 105 -2.38 -5.94 -2.14
CA LEU A 105 -3.35 -4.83 -2.13
C LEU A 105 -4.68 -5.22 -1.50
N THR A 106 -5.17 -6.43 -1.72
CA THR A 106 -6.48 -6.88 -1.23
C THR A 106 -6.41 -7.56 0.13
N THR A 107 -5.30 -8.22 0.45
CA THR A 107 -5.15 -8.98 1.70
C THR A 107 -4.43 -8.21 2.80
N GLY A 108 -3.80 -7.08 2.48
CA GLY A 108 -2.93 -6.36 3.42
C GLY A 108 -1.63 -7.11 3.75
N PHE A 109 -1.36 -8.24 3.09
CA PHE A 109 -0.10 -8.98 3.22
C PHE A 109 1.06 -8.20 2.58
N VAL A 110 2.26 -8.30 3.18
CA VAL A 110 3.48 -7.69 2.63
C VAL A 110 4.50 -8.79 2.26
N PRO A 111 4.82 -8.96 0.97
CA PRO A 111 5.87 -9.88 0.52
C PRO A 111 7.20 -9.60 1.22
N LEU A 112 7.94 -10.66 1.58
CA LEU A 112 9.21 -10.56 2.30
C LEU A 112 10.24 -9.69 1.55
N GLN A 113 10.22 -9.73 0.23
CA GLN A 113 11.08 -8.95 -0.65
C GLN A 113 10.79 -7.44 -0.52
N TRP A 114 9.52 -7.07 -0.29
CA TRP A 114 9.09 -5.68 -0.18
C TRP A 114 9.30 -5.10 1.23
N GLN A 115 9.57 -5.94 2.22
CA GLN A 115 9.94 -5.49 3.56
C GLN A 115 11.35 -4.87 3.59
N ASN A 116 12.19 -5.16 2.58
CA ASN A 116 13.55 -4.67 2.50
C ASN A 116 13.67 -3.60 1.40
N LEU A 117 13.86 -2.36 1.83
CA LEU A 117 14.00 -1.19 0.97
C LEU A 117 15.45 -0.71 0.96
N MET A 118 15.99 -0.44 -0.23
CA MET A 118 17.32 0.14 -0.36
C MET A 118 17.23 1.67 -0.33
N ASN A 119 17.90 2.30 0.63
CA ASN A 119 17.95 3.76 0.75
C ASN A 119 19.18 4.31 0.03
N PHE A 120 18.97 5.19 -0.94
CA PHE A 120 20.01 6.00 -1.56
C PHE A 120 19.89 7.46 -1.12
N ALA A 121 20.98 8.04 -0.65
CA ALA A 121 21.09 9.47 -0.46
C ALA A 121 21.63 10.11 -1.75
N ILE A 122 20.82 10.96 -2.38
CA ILE A 122 21.21 11.73 -3.57
C ILE A 122 21.27 13.21 -3.21
N GLU A 123 22.24 13.93 -3.74
CA GLU A 123 22.38 15.37 -3.51
C GLU A 123 21.20 16.14 -4.13
N LYS A 124 20.59 17.06 -3.36
CA LYS A 124 19.58 18.01 -3.89
C LYS A 124 20.20 18.99 -4.87
N LYS A 125 21.42 19.45 -4.57
CA LYS A 125 22.25 20.30 -5.43
C LYS A 125 23.60 19.61 -5.62
N PRO A 126 24.08 19.44 -6.86
CA PRO A 126 25.37 18.81 -7.12
C PRO A 126 26.50 19.46 -6.31
N GLY A 127 27.31 18.63 -5.64
CA GLY A 127 28.47 19.04 -4.85
C GLY A 127 28.18 19.41 -3.39
N ASP A 128 26.92 19.32 -2.93
CA ASP A 128 26.53 19.67 -1.55
C ASP A 128 26.14 18.43 -0.74
N PHE A 129 27.13 17.79 -0.12
CA PHE A 129 27.00 16.54 0.65
C PHE A 129 26.52 16.72 2.10
N ARG A 130 26.03 17.93 2.47
CA ARG A 130 25.46 18.15 3.81
C ARG A 130 24.16 17.36 3.96
N LEU A 131 23.94 16.72 5.11
CA LEU A 131 22.75 15.88 5.35
C LEU A 131 21.42 16.60 5.05
N SER A 132 21.27 17.88 5.41
CA SER A 132 20.07 18.68 5.11
C SER A 132 19.84 18.94 3.61
N LYS A 133 20.89 18.77 2.82
CA LYS A 133 20.95 18.98 1.36
C LYS A 133 20.93 17.68 0.57
N MET A 134 20.78 16.53 1.24
CA MET A 134 20.50 15.24 0.62
C MET A 134 18.99 14.99 0.52
N ARG A 135 18.57 14.22 -0.48
CA ARG A 135 17.26 13.58 -0.57
C ARG A 135 17.43 12.08 -0.48
N THR A 136 16.61 11.42 0.33
CA THR A 136 16.56 9.96 0.37
C THR A 136 15.61 9.48 -0.72
N ILE A 137 16.09 8.60 -1.58
CA ILE A 137 15.29 7.84 -2.55
C ILE A 137 15.31 6.39 -2.08
N GLN A 138 14.12 5.81 -1.97
CA GLN A 138 13.97 4.41 -1.61
C GLN A 138 13.72 3.60 -2.86
N LEU A 139 14.56 2.62 -3.12
CA LEU A 139 14.38 1.65 -4.19
C LEU A 139 13.77 0.38 -3.61
N MET A 140 12.65 -0.03 -4.20
CA MET A 140 12.01 -1.31 -3.94
C MET A 140 12.52 -2.36 -4.91
N LYS A 141 12.53 -3.61 -4.44
CA LYS A 141 12.58 -4.76 -5.32
C LYS A 141 11.37 -4.76 -6.24
N ALA A 142 11.62 -4.94 -7.53
CA ALA A 142 10.54 -4.95 -8.50
C ALA A 142 9.87 -6.33 -8.58
N ASP A 143 10.56 -7.41 -8.19
CA ASP A 143 10.04 -8.77 -8.13
C ASP A 143 9.10 -9.00 -6.93
N GLU A 144 7.98 -9.67 -7.21
CA GLU A 144 6.94 -9.94 -6.22
C GLU A 144 7.16 -11.25 -5.45
N PHE A 145 7.77 -12.25 -6.10
CA PHE A 145 8.01 -13.57 -5.50
C PHE A 145 9.34 -14.17 -5.96
N ARG A 146 10.25 -14.33 -5.01
CA ARG A 146 11.31 -15.34 -5.10
C ARG A 146 11.06 -16.34 -3.97
N GLY A 147 10.75 -17.59 -4.31
CA GLY A 147 10.72 -18.67 -3.30
C GLY A 147 12.03 -18.67 -2.51
N PRO A 148 12.05 -19.17 -1.26
CA PRO A 148 13.26 -19.17 -0.45
C PRO A 148 14.36 -19.91 -1.21
N GLY A 149 15.27 -19.15 -1.81
CA GLY A 149 16.52 -19.69 -2.34
C GLY A 149 17.26 -20.22 -1.13
N LYS A 150 17.58 -21.52 -1.15
CA LYS A 150 18.49 -22.10 -0.18
C LYS A 150 19.76 -21.24 -0.18
N GLN A 151 20.11 -20.71 1.01
CA GLN A 151 21.40 -20.09 1.28
C GLN A 151 22.51 -21.10 1.04
#